data_AF-A0A2P2QK85-F1
#
_entry.id   AF-A0A2P2QK85-F1
#
_cell.length_a   1.000
_cell.length_b   1.000
_cell.length_c   1.000
_cell.angle_alpha   90.00
_cell.angle_beta   90.00
_cell.angle_gamma   90.00
#
_symmetry.space_group_name_H-M   'P 1'
#
loop_
_entity.id
_entity.type
_entity.pdbx_description
1 polymer ?
#
loop_
_entity_poly.entity_id
_entity_poly.type
_entity_poly.pdbx_seq_one_letter_code
_entity_poly.pdbx_strand_id
1 'polypeptide(L)' 'MCREMLNKESVIEEIVREAQDSLLPHMSEITFLETVSQIMDTKLATLAK' A
#
# COMPACT_ATOMS: atom_id res chain seq x y z
N MET A 1 -22.35 -0.67 4.41
CA MET A 1 -21.39 -1.58 5.08
C MET A 1 -21.59 -3.04 4.65
N CYS A 2 -21.81 -3.29 3.35
CA CYS A 2 -21.75 -4.65 2.83
C CYS A 2 -20.28 -4.90 2.50
N ARG A 3 -19.54 -5.59 3.38
CA ARG A 3 -18.21 -6.09 3.03
C ARG A 3 -18.42 -7.18 1.99
N GLU A 4 -18.27 -6.83 0.73
CA GLU A 4 -18.16 -7.81 -0.34
C GLU A 4 -16.78 -8.45 -0.25
N MET A 5 -16.73 -9.78 -0.17
CA MET A 5 -15.49 -10.52 -0.43
C MET A 5 -15.24 -10.47 -1.93
N LEU A 6 -14.66 -9.37 -2.40
CA LEU A 6 -14.10 -9.28 -3.72
C LEU A 6 -12.84 -10.15 -3.71
N ASN A 7 -12.84 -11.28 -4.42
CA ASN A 7 -11.63 -12.06 -4.71
C ASN A 7 -10.61 -11.28 -5.58
N LYS A 8 -10.83 -9.98 -5.76
CA LYS A 8 -10.01 -9.04 -6.49
C LYS A 8 -9.22 -8.24 -5.47
N GLU A 9 -7.92 -8.19 -5.69
CA GLU A 9 -7.01 -7.40 -4.88
C GLU A 9 -7.48 -5.95 -4.74
N SER A 10 -7.50 -5.45 -3.50
CA SER A 10 -7.75 -4.06 -3.18
C SER A 10 -6.53 -3.20 -3.47
N VAL A 11 -6.74 -1.93 -3.83
CA VAL A 11 -5.65 -0.95 -3.97
C VAL A 11 -4.82 -0.86 -2.67
N ILE A 12 -5.44 -1.05 -1.50
CA ILE A 12 -4.71 -1.07 -0.23
C ILE A 12 -3.79 -2.30 -0.12
N GLU A 13 -4.24 -3.46 -0.59
CA GLU A 13 -3.45 -4.69 -0.58
C GLU A 13 -2.25 -4.56 -1.53
N GLU A 14 -2.45 -3.94 -2.70
CA GLU A 14 -1.39 -3.63 -3.65
C GLU A 14 -0.35 -2.69 -3.02
N ILE A 15 -0.78 -1.62 -2.36
CA ILE A 15 0.11 -0.67 -1.66
C ILE A 15 0.95 -1.39 -0.60
N VAL A 16 0.33 -2.23 0.22
CA VAL A 16 1.02 -2.96 1.30
C VAL A 16 2.04 -3.93 0.72
N ARG A 17 1.69 -4.64 -0.36
CA ARG A 17 2.60 -5.56 -1.04
C ARG A 17 3.79 -4.83 -1.65
N GLU A 18 3.54 -3.74 -2.37
CA GLU A 18 4.58 -2.91 -3.00
C GLU A 18 5.56 -2.36 -1.95
N ALA A 19 5.06 -1.95 -0.77
CA ALA A 19 5.90 -1.53 0.35
C ALA A 19 6.75 -2.68 0.93
N GLN A 20 6.19 -3.89 1.05
CA GLN A 20 6.93 -5.07 1.52
C GLN A 20 8.02 -5.50 0.54
N ASP A 21 7.70 -5.52 -0.76
CA ASP A 21 8.64 -5.91 -1.81
C ASP A 21 9.80 -4.91 -1.98
N SER A 22 9.57 -3.65 -1.59
CA SER A 22 10.57 -2.58 -1.67
C SER A 22 11.57 -2.58 -0.51
N LEU A 23 11.32 -3.34 0.56
CA LEU A 23 12.09 -3.27 1.80
C LEU A 23 12.89 -4.55 2.04
N LEU A 24 14.08 -4.36 2.62
CA LEU A 24 14.91 -5.47 3.04
C LEU A 24 14.41 -6.10 4.35
N PRO A 25 14.68 -7.40 4.58
CA PRO A 25 14.49 -8.01 5.88
C PRO A 25 15.18 -7.18 6.98
N HIS A 26 14.53 -7.03 8.13
CA HIS A 26 15.00 -6.25 9.30
C HIS A 26 14.90 -4.73 9.19
N MET A 27 14.25 -4.20 8.14
CA MET A 27 13.81 -2.80 8.13
C MET A 27 12.83 -2.55 9.28
N SER A 28 12.89 -1.34 9.86
CA SER A 28 12.00 -0.96 10.96
C SER A 28 10.55 -0.81 10.50
N GLU A 29 9.60 -1.02 11.43
CA GLU A 29 8.19 -0.76 11.16
C GLU A 29 7.92 0.69 10.75
N ILE A 30 8.71 1.64 11.26
CA ILE A 30 8.62 3.06 10.88
C ILE A 30 8.93 3.22 9.40
N THR A 31 10.04 2.65 8.93
CA THR A 31 10.44 2.69 7.52
C THR A 31 9.39 2.02 6.62
N PHE A 32 8.75 0.96 7.10
CA PHE A 32 7.64 0.33 6.40
C PHE A 32 6.44 1.27 6.25
N LEU A 33 5.99 1.90 7.33
CA LEU A 33 4.85 2.82 7.29
C LEU A 33 5.14 4.08 6.45
N GLU A 34 6.36 4.60 6.49
CA GLU A 34 6.80 5.70 5.61
C GLU A 34 6.71 5.31 4.13
N THR A 35 7.15 4.10 3.79
CA THR A 35 7.09 3.57 2.42
C THR A 35 5.63 3.41 1.97
N VAL A 36 4.77 2.86 2.83
CA VAL A 36 3.31 2.75 2.57
C VAL A 36 2.71 4.14 2.29
N SER A 37 3.07 5.15 3.10
CA SER A 37 2.58 6.53 2.92
C SER A 37 2.97 7.09 1.56
N GLN A 38 4.22 6.95 1.15
CA GLN A 38 4.73 7.47 -0.13
C GLN A 38 4.05 6.81 -1.34
N ILE A 39 3.85 5.50 -1.29
CA ILE A 39 3.15 4.75 -2.35
C ILE A 39 1.68 5.20 -2.41
N MET A 40 1.03 5.34 -1.25
CA MET A 40 -0.35 5.83 -1.17
C MET A 40 -0.51 7.22 -1.77
N ASP A 41 0.37 8.16 -1.45
CA ASP A 41 0.37 9.52 -2.02
C ASP A 41 0.47 9.48 -3.54
N THR A 42 1.32 8.60 -4.09
CA THR A 42 1.49 8.43 -5.54
C THR A 42 0.21 7.91 -6.21
N LYS A 43 -0.45 6.91 -5.61
CA LYS A 43 -1.71 6.36 -6.13
C LYS A 43 -2.83 7.41 -6.05
N LEU A 44 -2.94 8.14 -4.94
CA LEU A 44 -3.93 9.22 -4.76
C LEU A 44 -3.71 10.37 -5.75
N ALA A 45 -2.47 10.78 -5.99
CA ALA A 45 -2.14 11.80 -6.99
C ALA A 45 -2.57 11.40 -8.41
N THR A 46 -2.62 10.10 -8.70
CA THR A 46 -3.13 9.58 -9.97
C THR A 46 -4.66 9.68 -10.07
N LEU A 47 -5.38 9.54 -8.96
CA LEU A 47 -6.85 9.66 -8.91
C LEU A 47 -7.33 11.12 -8.90
N ALA A 48 -6.48 12.06 -8.47
CA ALA A 48 -6.80 13.48 -8.41
C ALA A 48 -6.61 14.22 -9.76
N LYS A 49 -6.37 13.49 -10.86
CA LYS A 49 -6.28 14.01 -12.24
C LYS A 49 -7.52 13.66 -13.04
#